data_AF-G2GYL5-F1
#
_entry.id   AF-G2GYL5-F1
#
_cell.length_a   1.000
_cell.length_b   1.000
_cell.length_c   1.000
_cell.angle_alpha   90.00
_cell.angle_beta   90.00
_cell.angle_gamma   90.00
#
_symmetry.space_group_name_H-M   'P 1'
#
loop_
_entity.id
_entity.type
_entity.pdbx_description
1 polymer ?
#
loop_
_entity_poly.entity_id
_entity_poly.type
_entity_poly.pdbx_seq_one_letter_code
_entity_poly.pdbx_strand_id
1 'polypeptide(L)'
;MSQIKKSNKLDNVCYDIRGSVLKEAKCLEEEGHKVLKLNIGNPAPFGFEAPDEILIDIIRNLHTAQGYCDSKGLYSARKAIMQHYQARGICDLTIEDIYIGNGVSELILQSMQALLNTGDEMLIPAPDYPLWTAAVSLSGGKAVHYRCDEAAYWFPDIEDIKRNITPRTRGIVIINPNNPTGAVYSEAILKESLPSPENII
;
A
#
# COMPACT_ATOMS: atom_id res chain seq x y z
N MET A 1 -5.19 -17.52 36.05
CA MET A 1 -5.61 -16.34 35.26
C MET A 1 -5.92 -16.80 33.84
N SER A 2 -7.00 -16.34 33.23
CA SER A 2 -7.29 -16.60 31.82
C SER A 2 -6.30 -15.83 30.94
N GLN A 3 -5.67 -16.51 29.98
CA GLN A 3 -4.73 -15.88 29.05
C GLN A 3 -5.51 -15.07 28.01
N ILE A 4 -5.31 -13.76 27.98
CA ILE A 4 -5.86 -12.89 26.94
C ILE A 4 -5.00 -13.06 25.68
N LYS A 5 -5.59 -13.58 24.59
CA LYS A 5 -4.93 -13.75 23.30
C LYS A 5 -5.30 -12.61 22.35
N LYS A 6 -4.49 -12.41 21.31
CA LYS A 6 -4.84 -11.52 20.19
C LYS A 6 -6.13 -11.98 19.51
N SER A 7 -6.86 -11.05 18.90
CA SER A 7 -8.07 -11.37 18.14
C SER A 7 -7.76 -12.19 16.89
N ASN A 8 -8.67 -13.09 16.51
CA ASN A 8 -8.47 -14.04 15.39
C ASN A 8 -8.19 -13.36 14.03
N LYS A 9 -8.62 -12.10 13.83
CA LYS A 9 -8.30 -11.31 12.61
C LYS A 9 -6.79 -11.12 12.40
N LEU A 10 -5.98 -11.28 13.45
CA LEU A 10 -4.53 -11.14 13.42
C LEU A 10 -3.82 -12.49 13.21
N ASP A 11 -4.54 -13.59 13.01
CA ASP A 11 -3.93 -14.92 12.87
C ASP A 11 -3.11 -15.08 11.59
N ASN A 12 -3.53 -14.40 10.52
CA ASN A 12 -2.85 -14.45 9.21
C ASN A 12 -2.17 -13.12 8.84
N VAL A 13 -2.05 -12.18 9.78
CA VAL A 13 -1.41 -10.88 9.54
C VAL A 13 0.09 -11.00 9.78
N CYS A 14 0.87 -10.85 8.72
CA CYS A 14 2.33 -10.83 8.76
C CYS A 14 2.86 -9.56 8.08
N TYR A 15 3.64 -8.77 8.81
CA TYR A 15 4.31 -7.56 8.31
C TYR A 15 5.77 -7.57 8.78
N ASP A 16 6.55 -8.49 8.23
CA ASP A 16 7.85 -8.89 8.78
C ASP A 16 9.05 -8.06 8.32
N ILE A 17 8.84 -6.94 7.60
CA ILE A 17 9.90 -5.94 7.33
C ILE A 17 10.59 -5.49 8.65
N ARG A 18 9.84 -5.59 9.77
CA ARG A 18 10.30 -5.29 11.14
C ARG A 18 10.12 -6.49 12.09
N GLY A 19 10.31 -7.71 11.57
CA GLY A 19 10.11 -8.98 12.29
C GLY A 19 11.23 -9.35 13.26
N SER A 20 11.39 -10.65 13.52
CA SER A 20 12.36 -11.21 14.48
C SER A 20 13.81 -10.82 14.20
N VAL A 21 14.22 -10.76 12.93
CA VAL A 21 15.58 -10.37 12.51
C VAL A 21 15.94 -8.96 12.99
N LEU A 22 14.96 -8.04 13.03
CA LEU A 22 15.20 -6.68 13.54
C LEU A 22 15.49 -6.66 15.04
N LYS A 23 14.98 -7.64 15.82
CA LYS A 23 15.30 -7.74 17.25
C LYS A 23 16.78 -8.03 17.46
N GLU A 24 17.33 -8.96 16.68
CA GLU A 24 18.75 -9.30 16.72
C GLU A 24 19.61 -8.12 16.22
N ALA A 25 19.21 -7.49 15.12
CA ALA A 25 19.89 -6.30 14.61
C ALA A 25 19.95 -5.18 15.66
N LYS A 26 18.89 -5.00 16.47
CA LYS A 26 18.89 -4.04 17.59
C LYS A 26 19.83 -4.45 18.71
N CYS A 27 19.90 -5.74 19.05
CA CYS A 27 20.85 -6.24 20.05
C CYS A 27 22.29 -5.90 19.65
N LEU A 28 22.65 -6.17 18.39
CA LEU A 28 23.96 -5.80 17.85
C LEU A 28 24.22 -4.29 17.89
N GLU A 29 23.22 -3.47 17.57
CA GLU A 29 23.34 -2.00 17.68
C GLU A 29 23.55 -1.54 19.12
N GLU A 30 22.85 -2.14 20.09
CA GLU A 30 22.99 -1.85 21.52
C GLU A 30 24.37 -2.27 22.07
N GLU A 31 24.98 -3.31 21.50
CA GLU A 31 26.36 -3.73 21.76
C GLU A 31 27.41 -2.80 21.11
N GLY A 32 26.98 -1.79 20.35
CA GLY A 32 27.84 -0.81 19.69
C GLY A 32 28.26 -1.19 18.27
N HIS A 33 27.73 -2.27 17.71
CA HIS A 33 27.99 -2.63 16.32
C HIS A 33 27.18 -1.75 15.37
N LYS A 34 27.81 -1.32 14.28
CA LYS A 34 27.11 -0.64 13.19
C LYS A 34 26.43 -1.67 12.29
N VAL A 35 25.10 -1.66 12.26
CA VAL A 35 24.30 -2.51 11.37
C VAL A 35 23.86 -1.71 10.14
N LEU A 36 24.26 -2.15 8.94
CA LEU A 36 23.78 -1.56 7.69
C LEU A 36 22.40 -2.10 7.34
N LYS A 37 21.37 -1.26 7.46
CA LYS A 37 19.97 -1.63 7.31
C LYS A 37 19.48 -1.49 5.86
N LEU A 38 19.63 -2.54 5.06
CA LEU A 38 19.10 -2.59 3.67
C LEU A 38 17.67 -3.16 3.60
N ASN A 39 16.96 -3.25 4.73
CA ASN A 39 15.65 -3.88 4.84
C ASN A 39 14.47 -2.90 4.66
N ILE A 40 14.69 -1.58 4.76
CA ILE A 40 13.64 -0.57 4.72
C ILE A 40 13.97 0.54 3.72
N GLY A 41 13.01 0.87 2.86
CA GLY A 41 13.08 2.01 1.95
C GLY A 41 12.85 3.35 2.66
N ASN A 42 13.62 3.64 3.70
CA ASN A 42 13.57 4.93 4.40
C ASN A 42 14.71 5.83 3.89
N PRO A 43 14.44 6.93 3.18
CA PRO A 43 15.50 7.75 2.56
C PRO A 43 16.38 8.50 3.56
N ALA A 44 15.81 9.07 4.63
CA ALA A 44 16.52 10.01 5.51
C ALA A 44 17.80 9.44 6.15
N PRO A 45 17.82 8.19 6.67
CA PRO A 45 19.06 7.56 7.18
C PRO A 45 20.19 7.42 6.14
N PHE A 46 19.91 7.58 4.85
CA PHE A 46 20.88 7.51 3.76
C PHE A 46 21.22 8.89 3.17
N GLY A 47 20.88 9.98 3.87
CA GLY A 47 21.27 11.34 3.47
C GLY A 47 20.38 11.98 2.41
N PHE A 48 19.19 11.41 2.15
CA PHE A 48 18.18 12.08 1.33
C PHE A 48 17.38 13.04 2.20
N GLU A 49 17.45 14.32 1.85
CA GLU A 49 16.75 15.39 2.56
C GLU A 49 15.45 15.78 1.83
N ALA A 50 14.50 16.32 2.58
CA ALA A 50 13.30 16.90 1.98
C ALA A 50 13.69 18.19 1.23
N PRO A 51 13.09 18.48 0.06
CA PRO A 51 13.30 19.75 -0.64
C PRO A 51 12.96 20.97 0.23
N ASP A 52 13.76 22.03 0.13
CA ASP A 52 13.63 23.25 0.94
C ASP A 52 12.24 23.88 0.82
N GLU A 53 11.66 23.89 -0.38
CA GLU A 53 10.32 24.43 -0.63
C GLU A 53 9.25 23.74 0.22
N ILE A 54 9.38 22.43 0.46
CA ILE A 54 8.45 21.68 1.32
C ILE A 54 8.63 22.12 2.77
N LEU A 55 9.89 22.23 3.23
CA LEU A 55 10.21 22.63 4.61
C LEU A 55 9.71 24.06 4.90
N ILE A 56 9.99 24.99 3.99
CA ILE A 56 9.60 26.40 4.10
C ILE A 56 8.07 26.53 4.18
N ASP A 57 7.33 25.86 3.29
CA ASP A 57 5.87 25.95 3.27
C ASP A 57 5.23 25.29 4.50
N ILE A 58 5.78 24.18 5.00
CA ILE A 58 5.34 23.59 6.27
C ILE A 58 5.56 24.57 7.43
N ILE A 59 6.77 25.12 7.57
CA ILE A 59 7.09 26.08 8.64
C ILE A 59 6.17 27.30 8.57
N ARG A 60 5.96 27.83 7.37
CA ARG A 60 5.09 28.99 7.12
C ARG A 60 3.65 28.75 7.57
N ASN A 61 3.09 27.57 7.29
CA ASN A 61 1.69 27.27 7.58
C ASN A 61 1.45 26.68 8.99
N LEU A 62 2.51 26.28 9.70
CA LEU A 62 2.43 25.59 10.99
C LEU A 62 1.56 26.32 12.03
N HIS A 63 1.70 27.64 12.14
CA HIS A 63 0.98 28.47 13.11
C HIS A 63 -0.53 28.61 12.84
N THR A 64 -0.99 28.18 11.65
CA THR A 64 -2.40 28.19 11.25
C THR A 64 -3.02 26.81 11.11
N ALA A 65 -2.23 25.74 11.31
CA ALA A 65 -2.61 24.36 11.02
C ALA A 65 -2.87 23.50 12.28
N GLN A 66 -2.99 24.10 13.46
CA GLN A 66 -3.19 23.41 14.73
C GLN A 66 -4.62 22.87 14.95
N GLY A 67 -5.59 23.38 14.18
CA GLY A 67 -6.99 22.94 14.27
C GLY A 67 -7.27 21.70 13.43
N TYR A 68 -8.38 21.03 13.70
CA TYR A 68 -8.89 20.00 12.80
C TYR A 68 -9.22 20.60 11.43
N CYS A 69 -8.94 19.83 10.38
CA CYS A 69 -9.41 20.13 9.03
C CYS A 69 -10.59 19.22 8.66
N ASP A 70 -11.11 19.37 7.44
CA ASP A 70 -12.11 18.46 6.87
C ASP A 70 -11.59 17.01 6.90
N SER A 71 -12.48 16.03 7.10
CA SER A 71 -12.10 14.62 7.25
C SER A 71 -11.42 14.04 6.00
N LYS A 72 -11.64 14.60 4.81
CA LYS A 72 -10.93 14.23 3.57
C LYS A 72 -9.59 14.95 3.41
N GLY A 73 -9.32 15.94 4.24
CA GLY A 73 -8.14 16.80 4.19
C GLY A 73 -8.39 18.19 3.60
N LEU A 74 -7.35 19.02 3.64
CA LEU A 74 -7.39 20.42 3.19
C LEU A 74 -7.83 20.54 1.73
N TYR A 75 -8.77 21.45 1.45
CA TYR A 75 -9.27 21.71 0.11
C TYR A 75 -8.14 22.04 -0.88
N SER A 76 -7.19 22.91 -0.49
CA SER A 76 -6.07 23.31 -1.34
C SER A 76 -5.18 22.13 -1.72
N ALA A 77 -4.87 21.26 -0.75
CA ALA A 77 -4.08 20.04 -0.98
C ALA A 77 -4.81 19.06 -1.90
N ARG A 78 -6.11 18.80 -1.65
CA ARG A 78 -6.94 17.95 -2.52
C ARG A 78 -7.05 18.50 -3.94
N LYS A 79 -7.20 19.81 -4.10
CA LYS A 79 -7.23 20.47 -5.41
C LYS A 79 -5.91 20.30 -6.19
N ALA A 80 -4.77 20.39 -5.51
CA ALA A 80 -3.48 20.16 -6.14
C ALA A 80 -3.34 18.71 -6.65
N ILE A 81 -3.77 17.73 -5.84
CA ILE A 81 -3.82 16.31 -6.24
C ILE A 81 -4.76 16.12 -7.44
N MET A 82 -5.96 16.71 -7.40
CA MET A 82 -6.94 16.64 -8.49
C MET A 82 -6.34 17.12 -9.82
N GLN A 83 -5.73 18.31 -9.81
CA GLN A 83 -5.11 18.90 -11.01
C GLN A 83 -3.94 18.04 -11.52
N HIS A 84 -3.15 17.44 -10.62
CA HIS A 84 -2.05 16.55 -10.99
C HIS A 84 -2.52 15.33 -11.79
N TYR A 85 -3.65 14.72 -11.40
CA TYR A 85 -4.21 13.55 -12.09
C TYR A 85 -5.05 13.92 -13.32
N GLN A 86 -5.75 15.05 -13.31
CA GLN A 86 -6.44 15.58 -14.50
C GLN A 86 -5.45 15.85 -15.64
N ALA A 87 -4.28 16.43 -15.34
CA ALA A 87 -3.20 16.63 -16.32
C ALA A 87 -2.62 15.32 -16.89
N ARG A 88 -2.90 14.17 -16.25
CA ARG A 88 -2.51 12.83 -16.70
C ARG A 88 -3.67 12.05 -17.34
N GLY A 89 -4.78 12.71 -17.64
CA GLY A 89 -5.90 12.14 -18.39
C GLY A 89 -7.09 11.67 -17.55
N ILE A 90 -7.07 11.84 -16.23
CA ILE A 90 -8.23 11.52 -15.36
C ILE A 90 -9.12 12.76 -15.22
N CYS A 91 -9.77 13.15 -16.33
CA CYS A 91 -10.48 14.44 -16.44
C CYS A 91 -11.67 14.59 -15.48
N ASP A 92 -12.38 13.49 -15.18
CA ASP A 92 -13.60 13.51 -14.37
C ASP A 92 -13.34 13.46 -12.86
N LEU A 93 -12.07 13.43 -12.43
CA LEU A 93 -11.70 13.42 -11.02
C LEU A 93 -12.12 14.74 -10.34
N THR A 94 -12.84 14.64 -9.23
CA THR A 94 -13.29 15.79 -8.43
C THR A 94 -12.58 15.86 -7.08
N ILE A 95 -12.74 16.97 -6.37
CA ILE A 95 -12.23 17.15 -5.00
C ILE A 95 -12.83 16.16 -3.99
N GLU A 96 -14.01 15.61 -4.29
CA GLU A 96 -14.74 14.71 -3.40
C GLU A 96 -14.26 13.26 -3.51
N ASP A 97 -13.51 12.94 -4.56
CA ASP A 97 -12.92 11.63 -4.83
C ASP A 97 -11.56 11.44 -4.14
N ILE A 98 -11.04 12.48 -3.48
CA ILE A 98 -9.67 12.52 -2.95
C ILE A 98 -9.71 12.52 -1.42
N TYR A 99 -8.99 11.56 -0.85
CA TYR A 99 -8.79 11.42 0.60
C TYR A 99 -7.31 11.55 0.93
N ILE A 100 -6.98 12.42 1.87
CA ILE A 100 -5.63 12.57 2.42
C ILE A 100 -5.59 11.87 3.79
N GLY A 101 -4.67 10.91 3.94
CA GLY A 101 -4.47 10.18 5.19
C GLY A 101 -3.04 10.32 5.72
N ASN A 102 -2.78 9.65 6.84
CA ASN A 102 -1.48 9.56 7.52
C ASN A 102 -0.55 8.58 6.78
N GLY A 103 -0.20 8.97 5.55
CA GLY A 103 0.49 8.12 4.59
C GLY A 103 -0.43 7.07 3.96
N VAL A 104 0.03 6.52 2.84
CA VAL A 104 -0.73 5.51 2.05
C VAL A 104 -1.07 4.27 2.89
N SER A 105 -0.28 3.96 3.91
CA SER A 105 -0.52 2.81 4.77
C SER A 105 -1.88 2.83 5.47
N GLU A 106 -2.34 4.00 5.92
CA GLU A 106 -3.67 4.15 6.50
C GLU A 106 -4.77 3.95 5.46
N LEU A 107 -4.60 4.57 4.29
CA LEU A 107 -5.61 4.55 3.23
C LEU A 107 -5.82 3.14 2.67
N ILE A 108 -4.74 2.35 2.51
CA ILE A 108 -4.85 0.93 2.13
C ILE A 108 -5.75 0.17 3.11
N LEU A 109 -5.52 0.34 4.41
CA LEU A 109 -6.32 -0.34 5.43
C LEU A 109 -7.78 0.13 5.40
N GLN A 110 -8.04 1.43 5.31
CA GLN A 110 -9.39 1.97 5.24
C GLN A 110 -10.14 1.48 4.00
N SER A 111 -9.48 1.42 2.84
CA SER A 111 -10.08 0.90 1.60
C SER A 111 -10.47 -0.57 1.74
N MET A 112 -9.61 -1.41 2.33
CA MET A 112 -9.93 -2.83 2.53
C MET A 112 -11.04 -3.03 3.56
N GLN A 113 -11.04 -2.25 4.64
CA GLN A 113 -12.09 -2.31 5.67
C GLN A 113 -13.45 -1.87 5.14
N ALA A 114 -13.47 -0.87 4.25
CA ALA A 114 -14.72 -0.37 3.66
C ALA A 114 -15.27 -1.31 2.58
N LEU A 115 -14.44 -2.13 1.94
CA LEU A 115 -14.82 -2.96 0.79
C LEU A 115 -15.18 -4.41 1.16
N LEU A 116 -14.40 -5.04 2.05
CA LEU A 116 -14.40 -6.50 2.22
C LEU A 116 -15.33 -6.95 3.34
N ASN A 117 -16.13 -7.98 3.06
CA ASN A 117 -16.77 -8.80 4.07
C ASN A 117 -15.90 -9.99 4.48
N THR A 118 -16.28 -10.67 5.57
CA THR A 118 -15.62 -11.93 5.96
C THR A 118 -15.73 -12.97 4.86
N GLY A 119 -14.59 -13.45 4.38
CA GLY A 119 -14.51 -14.48 3.33
C GLY A 119 -14.43 -13.93 1.90
N ASP A 120 -14.57 -12.62 1.71
CA ASP A 120 -14.29 -11.98 0.42
C ASP A 120 -12.81 -12.16 0.03
N GLU A 121 -12.53 -12.25 -1.26
CA GLU A 121 -11.20 -12.50 -1.79
C GLU A 121 -10.63 -11.27 -2.48
N MET A 122 -9.35 -10.99 -2.25
CA MET A 122 -8.61 -9.93 -2.92
C MET A 122 -7.40 -10.50 -3.62
N LEU A 123 -7.27 -10.26 -4.93
CA LEU A 123 -6.08 -10.67 -5.68
C LEU A 123 -4.89 -9.75 -5.35
N ILE A 124 -3.76 -10.32 -4.96
CA ILE A 124 -2.54 -9.59 -4.55
C ILE A 124 -1.33 -10.16 -5.31
N PRO A 125 -0.39 -9.35 -5.82
CA PRO A 125 0.79 -9.87 -6.51
C PRO A 125 1.66 -10.71 -5.57
N ALA A 126 2.36 -11.71 -6.09
CA ALA A 126 3.45 -12.39 -5.39
C ALA A 126 4.75 -12.26 -6.19
N PRO A 127 5.81 -11.63 -5.63
CA PRO A 127 5.88 -11.06 -4.28
C PRO A 127 5.07 -9.76 -4.10
N ASP A 128 4.63 -9.48 -2.88
CA ASP A 128 3.83 -8.30 -2.53
C ASP A 128 4.60 -7.25 -1.72
N TYR A 129 4.00 -6.06 -1.60
CA TYR A 129 4.27 -5.19 -0.45
C TYR A 129 3.41 -5.68 0.73
N PRO A 130 4.01 -6.20 1.82
CA PRO A 130 3.30 -7.03 2.80
C PRO A 130 2.09 -6.37 3.48
N LEU A 131 2.01 -5.04 3.44
CA LEU A 131 0.87 -4.31 3.99
C LEU A 131 -0.44 -4.68 3.29
N TRP A 132 -0.43 -4.98 1.99
CA TRP A 132 -1.65 -5.36 1.27
C TRP A 132 -2.23 -6.66 1.81
N THR A 133 -1.41 -7.71 1.92
CA THR A 133 -1.82 -8.99 2.52
C THR A 133 -2.30 -8.82 3.96
N ALA A 134 -1.58 -8.02 4.76
CA ALA A 134 -1.95 -7.70 6.12
C ALA A 134 -3.31 -6.96 6.22
N ALA A 135 -3.54 -5.96 5.36
CA ALA A 135 -4.75 -5.14 5.36
C ALA A 135 -5.99 -5.95 4.95
N VAL A 136 -5.87 -6.81 3.93
CA VAL A 136 -6.95 -7.72 3.51
C VAL A 136 -7.32 -8.67 4.63
N SER A 137 -6.33 -9.33 5.23
CA SER A 137 -6.53 -10.27 6.33
C SER A 137 -7.15 -9.59 7.55
N LEU A 138 -6.66 -8.39 7.91
CA LEU A 138 -7.16 -7.62 9.04
C LEU A 138 -8.62 -7.15 8.84
N SER A 139 -9.04 -7.00 7.59
CA SER A 139 -10.41 -6.62 7.19
C SER A 139 -11.35 -7.83 7.07
N GLY A 140 -10.88 -9.05 7.37
CA GLY A 140 -11.68 -10.28 7.31
C GLY A 140 -11.70 -10.95 5.93
N GLY A 141 -11.05 -10.35 4.93
CA GLY A 141 -10.88 -10.93 3.62
C GLY A 141 -9.75 -11.96 3.55
N LYS A 142 -9.68 -12.65 2.43
CA LYS A 142 -8.63 -13.59 2.07
C LYS A 142 -7.77 -13.00 0.96
N ALA A 143 -6.48 -12.81 1.24
CA ALA A 143 -5.49 -12.51 0.22
C ALA A 143 -5.29 -13.76 -0.66
N VAL A 144 -5.57 -13.63 -1.96
CA VAL A 144 -5.33 -14.66 -2.97
C VAL A 144 -4.19 -14.16 -3.84
N HIS A 145 -3.01 -14.78 -3.68
CA HIS A 145 -1.82 -14.32 -4.39
C HIS A 145 -1.78 -14.80 -5.83
N TYR A 146 -1.61 -13.88 -6.79
CA TYR A 146 -1.30 -14.20 -8.18
C TYR A 146 0.20 -14.09 -8.43
N ARG A 147 0.75 -14.98 -9.26
CA ARG A 147 2.18 -15.02 -9.55
C ARG A 147 2.63 -13.82 -10.39
N CYS A 148 3.75 -13.20 -10.03
CA CYS A 148 4.57 -12.40 -10.94
C CYS A 148 5.75 -13.24 -11.43
N ASP A 149 5.98 -13.28 -12.75
CA ASP A 149 6.98 -14.16 -13.37
C ASP A 149 8.35 -13.47 -13.48
N GLU A 150 9.32 -13.92 -12.68
CA GLU A 150 10.70 -13.45 -12.70
C GLU A 150 11.35 -13.54 -14.08
N ALA A 151 11.08 -14.63 -14.83
CA ALA A 151 11.64 -14.83 -16.16
C ALA A 151 11.02 -13.86 -17.20
N ALA A 152 9.87 -13.29 -16.88
CA ALA A 152 9.17 -12.29 -17.68
C ALA A 152 9.20 -10.91 -17.02
N TYR A 153 10.38 -10.48 -16.53
CA TYR A 153 10.61 -9.16 -15.95
C TYR A 153 9.73 -8.83 -14.74
N TRP A 154 9.34 -9.86 -13.98
CA TRP A 154 8.41 -9.77 -12.86
C TRP A 154 7.02 -9.23 -13.24
N PHE A 155 6.59 -9.41 -14.49
CA PHE A 155 5.24 -9.06 -14.89
C PHE A 155 4.20 -10.01 -14.26
N PRO A 156 2.98 -9.52 -13.97
CA PRO A 156 1.89 -10.38 -13.55
C PRO A 156 1.59 -11.48 -14.57
N ASP A 157 1.45 -12.72 -14.10
CA ASP A 157 1.00 -13.84 -14.92
C ASP A 157 -0.52 -13.73 -15.12
N ILE A 158 -0.90 -13.27 -16.32
CA ILE A 158 -2.31 -13.02 -16.68
C ILE A 158 -3.16 -14.29 -16.59
N GLU A 159 -2.61 -15.45 -16.94
CA GLU A 159 -3.34 -16.70 -16.86
C GLU A 159 -3.49 -17.17 -15.41
N ASP A 160 -2.51 -16.89 -14.55
CA ASP A 160 -2.64 -17.13 -13.11
C ASP A 160 -3.67 -16.22 -12.44
N ILE A 161 -3.71 -14.94 -12.83
CA ILE A 161 -4.77 -14.01 -12.40
C ILE A 161 -6.14 -14.60 -12.74
N LYS A 162 -6.38 -14.96 -14.01
CA LYS A 162 -7.67 -15.50 -14.46
C LYS A 162 -8.09 -16.77 -13.72
N ARG A 163 -7.15 -17.70 -13.48
CA ARG A 163 -7.42 -18.94 -12.75
C ARG A 163 -7.81 -18.71 -11.29
N ASN A 164 -7.33 -17.63 -10.67
CA ASN A 164 -7.56 -17.32 -9.27
C ASN A 164 -8.81 -16.46 -9.02
N ILE A 165 -9.51 -16.01 -10.08
CA ILE A 165 -10.79 -15.31 -9.93
C ILE A 165 -11.88 -16.30 -9.53
N THR A 166 -12.62 -15.98 -8.48
CA THR A 166 -13.77 -16.72 -7.98
C THR A 166 -14.98 -15.80 -7.79
N PRO A 167 -16.20 -16.33 -7.56
CA PRO A 167 -17.35 -15.50 -7.23
C PRO A 167 -17.20 -14.66 -5.94
N ARG A 168 -16.15 -14.88 -5.14
CA ARG A 168 -15.84 -14.06 -3.95
C ARG A 168 -14.78 -13.00 -4.22
N THR A 169 -14.17 -12.98 -5.40
CA THR A 169 -13.13 -12.00 -5.73
C THR A 169 -13.74 -10.61 -5.89
N ARG A 170 -13.31 -9.66 -5.06
CA ARG A 170 -13.81 -8.27 -5.04
C ARG A 170 -12.94 -7.30 -5.83
N GLY A 171 -11.82 -7.77 -6.36
CA GLY A 171 -10.92 -7.00 -7.23
C GLY A 171 -9.49 -7.51 -7.26
N ILE A 172 -8.59 -6.62 -7.65
CA ILE A 172 -7.16 -6.88 -7.79
C ILE A 172 -6.33 -5.69 -7.32
N VAL A 173 -5.25 -5.96 -6.59
CA VAL A 173 -4.22 -4.99 -6.24
C VAL A 173 -3.14 -5.01 -7.31
N ILE A 174 -2.80 -3.84 -7.83
CA ILE A 174 -1.67 -3.62 -8.76
C ILE A 174 -0.66 -2.70 -8.07
N ILE A 175 0.60 -3.15 -7.97
CA ILE A 175 1.71 -2.37 -7.44
C ILE A 175 2.65 -2.05 -8.60
N ASN A 176 2.59 -0.81 -9.11
CA ASN A 176 3.39 -0.36 -10.25
C ASN A 176 3.87 1.10 -10.04
N PRO A 177 5.18 1.38 -10.03
CA PRO A 177 6.29 0.42 -10.04
C PRO A 177 6.24 -0.55 -8.85
N ASN A 178 6.68 -1.79 -9.06
CA ASN A 178 6.55 -2.86 -8.08
C ASN A 178 7.58 -2.72 -6.95
N ASN A 179 7.11 -2.87 -5.71
CA ASN A 179 7.93 -3.20 -4.55
C ASN A 179 7.54 -4.63 -4.13
N PRO A 180 8.46 -5.60 -4.08
CA PRO A 180 9.93 -5.45 -4.00
C PRO A 180 10.71 -5.61 -5.31
N THR A 181 10.09 -5.93 -6.45
CA THR A 181 10.85 -6.37 -7.64
C THR A 181 11.46 -5.23 -8.45
N GLY A 182 10.96 -4.00 -8.28
CA GLY A 182 11.35 -2.84 -9.08
C GLY A 182 10.77 -2.83 -10.50
N ALA A 183 9.89 -3.78 -10.84
CA ALA A 183 9.31 -3.87 -12.17
C ALA A 183 8.42 -2.67 -12.52
N VAL A 184 8.46 -2.26 -13.78
CA VAL A 184 7.56 -1.24 -14.35
C VAL A 184 6.73 -1.90 -15.44
N TYR A 185 5.42 -1.98 -15.22
CA TYR A 185 4.53 -2.71 -16.14
C TYR A 185 4.30 -1.90 -17.42
N SER A 186 4.29 -2.61 -18.56
CA SER A 186 3.91 -2.01 -19.83
C SER A 186 2.42 -1.68 -19.85
N GLU A 187 2.01 -0.75 -20.71
CA GLU A 187 0.59 -0.41 -20.88
C GLU A 187 -0.25 -1.63 -21.30
N ALA A 188 0.31 -2.52 -22.13
CA ALA A 188 -0.36 -3.76 -22.54
C ALA A 188 -0.62 -4.67 -21.34
N ILE A 189 0.38 -4.91 -20.49
CA ILE A 189 0.25 -5.72 -19.28
C ILE A 189 -0.76 -5.10 -18.31
N LEU A 190 -0.76 -3.77 -18.15
CA LEU A 190 -1.75 -3.09 -17.30
C LEU A 190 -3.17 -3.30 -17.81
N LYS A 191 -3.40 -3.20 -19.12
CA LYS A 191 -4.72 -3.43 -19.73
C LYS A 191 -5.17 -4.89 -19.59
N GLU A 192 -4.26 -5.85 -19.76
CA GLU A 192 -4.57 -7.28 -19.66
C GLU A 192 -4.77 -7.75 -18.21
N SER A 193 -4.11 -7.11 -17.24
CA SER A 193 -4.20 -7.47 -15.82
C SER A 193 -5.52 -7.04 -15.18
N LEU A 194 -6.24 -6.10 -15.78
CA LEU A 194 -7.52 -5.61 -15.26
C LEU A 194 -8.65 -6.55 -15.72
N PRO A 195 -9.31 -7.28 -14.80
CA PRO A 195 -10.44 -8.11 -15.20
C PRO A 195 -11.60 -7.22 -15.65
N SER A 196 -12.40 -7.70 -16.60
CA SER A 196 -13.61 -6.98 -17.04
C SER A 196 -14.51 -6.68 -15.82
N PRO A 197 -15.15 -5.50 -15.75
CA PRO A 197 -16.01 -5.13 -14.62
C PRO A 197 -17.08 -6.17 -14.28
N GLU A 198 -17.58 -6.89 -15.30
CA GLU A 198 -18.56 -7.98 -15.21
C GLU A 198 -18.05 -9.23 -14.45
N ASN A 199 -16.74 -9.36 -14.24
CA ASN A 199 -16.10 -10.51 -13.59
C ASN A 199 -15.70 -10.26 -12.12
N ILE A 200 -15.97 -9.07 -11.57
CA ILE A 200 -15.50 -8.64 -10.24
C ILE A 200 -16.64 -8.10 -9.34
N ILE A 201 -17.75 -7.64 -9.95
CA ILE A 201 -18.89 -7.03 -9.25
C ILE A 201 -20.10 -7.94 -9.28
#